data_AF-A0AA40A6Q1-F1
#
_entry.id   AF-A0AA40A6Q1-F1
#
_cell.length_a   1.000
_cell.length_b   1.000
_cell.length_c   1.000
_cell.angle_alpha   90.00
_cell.angle_beta   90.00
_cell.angle_gamma   90.00
#
_symmetry.space_group_name_H-M   'P 1'
#
loop_
_entity.id
_entity.type
_entity.pdbx_description
1 polymer ?
#
loop_
_entity_poly.entity_id
_entity_poly.type
_entity_poly.pdbx_seq_one_letter_code
_entity_poly.pdbx_strand_id
1 'polypeptide(L)' 'VTIRVVEAAVGNYGNGKEVMALLLDRRGDQITITKEVVKAAAGNYGNSKEVMALLLDRRGDQVTITEDVVEAAAGNEGN' A
#
# COMPACT_ATOMS: atom_id res chain seq x y z
N VAL A 1 -7.23 11.41 -6.24
CA VAL A 1 -8.06 10.23 -5.85
C VAL A 1 -8.28 10.34 -4.35
N THR A 2 -9.45 10.02 -3.80
CA THR A 2 -9.69 10.09 -2.35
C THR A 2 -8.95 8.97 -1.62
N ILE A 3 -8.40 9.27 -0.44
CA ILE A 3 -7.66 8.33 0.43
C ILE A 3 -8.43 7.00 0.61
N ARG A 4 -9.77 7.07 0.77
CA ARG A 4 -10.64 5.90 0.90
C ARG A 4 -10.57 4.89 -0.26
N VAL A 5 -10.32 5.36 -1.49
CA VAL A 5 -10.19 4.46 -2.65
C VAL A 5 -8.85 3.72 -2.61
N VAL A 6 -7.80 4.40 -2.13
CA VAL A 6 -6.47 3.81 -1.99
C VAL A 6 -6.46 2.78 -0.86
N GLU A 7 -7.06 3.09 0.30
CA GLU A 7 -7.20 2.14 1.40
C GLU A 7 -8.01 0.89 1.00
N ALA A 8 -9.12 1.08 0.27
CA ALA A 8 -9.93 -0.04 -0.22
C ALA A 8 -9.19 -0.91 -1.25
N ALA A 9 -8.33 -0.30 -2.08
CA ALA A 9 -7.48 -1.06 -2.99
C ALA A 9 -6.48 -1.93 -2.21
N VAL A 10 -5.83 -1.33 -1.21
CA VAL A 10 -4.81 -2.01 -0.41
C VAL A 10 -5.38 -3.15 0.44
N GLY A 11 -6.58 -2.99 1.00
CA GLY A 11 -7.26 -4.04 1.78
C GLY A 11 -7.98 -5.11 0.94
N ASN A 12 -7.87 -5.07 -0.40
CA ASN A 12 -8.57 -6.00 -1.26
C ASN A 12 -7.82 -7.34 -1.35
N TYR A 13 -8.39 -8.36 -0.70
CA TYR A 13 -7.80 -9.71 -0.51
C TYR A 13 -7.44 -10.50 -1.79
N GLY A 14 -7.75 -10.00 -2.99
CA GLY A 14 -7.38 -10.67 -4.25
C GLY A 14 -6.77 -9.75 -5.31
N ASN A 15 -7.29 -8.52 -5.48
CA ASN A 15 -6.92 -7.65 -6.61
C ASN A 15 -6.24 -6.34 -6.19
N GLY A 16 -5.81 -6.23 -4.94
CA GLY A 16 -5.25 -4.99 -4.40
C GLY A 16 -4.02 -4.50 -5.15
N LYS A 17 -3.19 -5.43 -5.64
CA LYS A 17 -2.05 -5.15 -6.50
C LYS A 17 -2.46 -4.51 -7.84
N GLU A 18 -3.34 -5.14 -8.62
CA GLU A 18 -3.73 -4.59 -9.94
C GLU A 18 -4.45 -3.25 -9.79
N VAL A 19 -5.32 -3.12 -8.78
CA VAL A 19 -6.04 -1.86 -8.53
C VAL A 19 -5.06 -0.76 -8.14
N MET A 20 -4.10 -1.04 -7.24
CA MET A 20 -3.09 -0.07 -6.85
C MET A 20 -2.19 0.33 -8.02
N ALA A 21 -1.76 -0.62 -8.86
CA ALA A 21 -0.98 -0.35 -10.05
C ALA A 21 -1.73 0.59 -11.01
N LEU A 22 -3.00 0.29 -11.32
CA LEU A 22 -3.83 1.14 -12.19
C LEU A 22 -4.05 2.55 -11.64
N LEU A 23 -4.24 2.67 -10.32
CA LEU A 23 -4.39 3.96 -9.65
C LEU A 23 -3.12 4.79 -9.77
N LEU A 24 -1.96 4.19 -9.50
CA LEU A 24 -0.66 4.86 -9.62
C LEU A 24 -0.35 5.25 -11.07
N ASP A 25 -0.66 4.40 -12.05
CA ASP A 25 -0.41 4.68 -13.47
C ASP A 25 -1.30 5.80 -14.04
N ARG A 26 -2.58 5.83 -13.65
CA ARG A 26 -3.53 6.81 -14.21
C ARG A 26 -3.61 8.11 -13.41
N ARG A 27 -3.29 8.07 -12.12
CA ARG A 27 -3.58 9.15 -11.17
C ARG A 27 -2.42 9.35 -10.19
N GLY A 28 -1.21 8.89 -10.49
CA GLY A 28 -0.04 8.98 -9.61
C GLY A 28 0.13 10.34 -8.96
N ASP A 29 0.19 11.41 -9.75
CA ASP A 29 0.37 12.79 -9.24
C ASP A 29 -0.80 13.28 -8.36
N GLN A 30 -1.96 12.63 -8.44
CA GLN A 30 -3.15 12.93 -7.64
C GLN A 30 -3.34 11.99 -6.44
N ILE A 31 -2.40 11.07 -6.25
CA ILE A 31 -2.38 10.13 -5.13
C ILE A 31 -1.30 10.61 -4.17
N THR A 32 -1.73 11.02 -2.99
CA THR A 32 -0.84 11.27 -1.86
C THR A 32 -0.68 9.96 -1.11
N ILE A 33 0.55 9.48 -0.97
CA ILE A 33 0.87 8.35 -0.11
C ILE A 33 0.90 8.85 1.34
N THR A 34 -0.09 8.47 2.14
CA THR A 34 -0.16 8.81 3.57
C THR A 34 0.36 7.66 4.41
N LYS A 35 0.64 7.93 5.70
CA LYS A 35 1.10 6.90 6.64
C LYS A 35 0.12 5.74 6.73
N GLU A 36 -1.17 6.03 6.68
CA GLU A 36 -2.28 5.09 6.76
C GLU A 36 -2.33 4.18 5.53
N VAL A 37 -2.06 4.74 4.34
CA VAL A 37 -1.92 3.94 3.11
C VAL A 37 -0.72 3.00 3.21
N VAL A 38 0.43 3.49 3.70
CA VAL A 38 1.64 2.68 3.88
C VAL A 38 1.41 1.58 4.91
N LYS A 39 0.76 1.90 6.03
CA LYS A 39 0.41 0.94 7.08
C LYS A 39 -0.55 -0.13 6.58
N ALA A 40 -1.59 0.26 5.84
CA ALA A 40 -2.50 -0.69 5.23
C ALA A 40 -1.75 -1.61 4.24
N ALA A 41 -0.80 -1.05 3.48
CA ALA A 41 -0.03 -1.80 2.48
C ALA A 41 0.96 -2.76 3.12
N ALA A 42 1.46 -2.43 4.30
CA ALA A 42 2.28 -3.29 5.13
C ALA A 42 1.48 -4.36 5.89
N GLY A 43 0.14 -4.23 5.99
CA GLY A 43 -0.70 -5.12 6.78
C GLY A 43 -0.68 -6.59 6.33
N ASN A 44 -1.31 -7.45 7.12
CA ASN A 44 -1.37 -8.89 6.84
C ASN A 44 -2.53 -9.24 5.89
N TYR A 45 -2.42 -8.77 4.64
CA TYR A 45 -3.32 -9.10 3.54
C TYR A 45 -2.61 -9.99 2.52
N GLY A 46 -3.36 -10.81 1.77
CA GLY A 46 -2.79 -11.80 0.84
C GLY A 46 -1.86 -11.25 -0.25
N ASN A 47 -1.88 -9.94 -0.50
CA ASN A 47 -1.09 -9.24 -1.52
C ASN A 47 -0.30 -8.04 -0.97
N SER A 48 -0.15 -7.93 0.35
CA SER A 48 0.50 -6.78 0.99
C SER A 48 1.96 -6.60 0.55
N LYS A 49 2.70 -7.71 0.38
CA LYS A 49 4.08 -7.69 -0.13
C LYS A 49 4.16 -7.06 -1.52
N GLU A 50 3.31 -7.47 -2.47
CA GLU A 50 3.34 -6.89 -3.81
C GLU A 50 2.87 -5.43 -3.85
N VAL A 51 1.88 -5.07 -3.02
CA VAL A 51 1.40 -3.69 -2.92
C VAL A 51 2.47 -2.78 -2.32
N MET A 52 3.16 -3.22 -1.26
CA MET A 52 4.26 -2.48 -0.65
C MET A 52 5.45 -2.35 -1.61
N ALA A 53 5.78 -3.40 -2.36
CA ALA A 53 6.81 -3.34 -3.40
C ALA A 53 6.47 -2.31 -4.49
N LEU A 54 5.21 -2.28 -4.97
CA LEU A 54 4.75 -1.28 -5.96
C LEU A 54 4.83 0.15 -5.43
N LEU A 55 4.48 0.37 -4.16
CA LEU A 55 4.57 1.68 -3.53
C LEU A 55 6.01 2.17 -3.41
N LEU A 56 6.92 1.28 -3.02
CA LEU A 56 8.35 1.60 -2.93
C LEU A 56 8.98 1.86 -4.30
N ASP A 57 8.63 1.06 -5.31
CA ASP A 57 9.14 1.20 -6.68
C ASP A 57 8.71 2.53 -7.33
N ARG A 58 7.43 2.89 -7.19
CA ARG A 58 6.85 4.04 -7.90
C ARG A 58 6.87 5.33 -7.09
N ARG A 59 6.87 5.25 -5.75
CA ARG A 59 6.69 6.38 -4.82
C ARG A 59 7.54 6.26 -3.56
N GLY A 60 8.69 5.58 -3.64
CA GLY A 60 9.56 5.34 -2.50
C GLY A 60 10.02 6.61 -1.79
N ASP A 61 10.14 7.73 -2.51
CA ASP A 61 10.45 9.07 -1.98
C ASP A 61 9.35 9.62 -1.04
N GLN A 62 8.13 9.09 -1.14
CA GLN A 62 6.98 9.49 -0.34
C GLN A 62 6.61 8.48 0.75
N VAL A 63 7.22 7.29 0.71
CA VAL A 63 6.98 6.26 1.72
C VAL A 63 7.80 6.57 2.95
N THR A 64 7.13 6.99 4.01
CA THR A 64 7.74 7.08 5.34
C THR A 64 7.56 5.77 6.08
N ILE A 65 8.66 5.10 6.40
CA ILE A 65 8.63 3.91 7.27
C ILE A 65 8.62 4.36 8.73
N THR A 66 7.57 4.01 9.44
CA THR A 66 7.36 4.29 10.86
C THR A 66 7.24 3.00 11.65
N GLU A 67 7.36 3.07 12.98
CA GLU A 67 7.29 1.90 13.87
C GLU A 67 5.99 1.11 13.68
N ASP A 68 4.85 1.80 13.56
CA ASP A 68 3.54 1.18 13.33
C ASP A 68 3.40 0.51 11.95
N VAL A 69 4.15 0.96 10.95
CA VAL A 69 4.25 0.28 9.64
C VAL A 69 5.06 -1.01 9.78
N VAL A 70 6.16 -0.97 10.54
CA VAL A 70 7.00 -2.13 10.81
C VAL A 70 6.24 -3.18 11.63
N GLU A 71 5.48 -2.77 12.65
CA GLU A 71 4.61 -3.67 13.42
C GLU A 71 3.54 -4.31 12.53
N ALA A 72 2.90 -3.53 11.65
CA ALA A 72 1.90 -4.04 10.71
C ALA A 72 2.50 -5.10 9.76
N ALA A 73 3.74 -4.88 9.29
CA ALA A 73 4.48 -5.83 8.47
C ALA A 73 4.92 -7.08 9.26
N ALA A 74 5.38 -6.91 10.50
CA ALA A 74 5.87 -7.99 11.35
C ALA A 74 4.75 -8.92 11.83
N GLY A 75 3.51 -8.43 11.94
CA GLY A 75 2.32 -9.24 12.18
C GLY A 75 1.95 -10.19 11.03
N ASN A 76 2.70 -10.19 9.92
CA ASN A 76 2.63 -11.19 8.87
C ASN A 76 3.39 -12.47 9.29
N GLU A 77 2.84 -13.24 10.22
CA GLU A 77 3.42 -14.51 10.71
C GLU A 77 3.34 -15.67 9.69
N GLY A 78 3.00 -15.41 8.42
CA GLY A 78 2.50 -16.42 7.50
C GLY A 78 3.21 -16.55 6.16
N ASN A 79 4.54 -16.42 6.08
CA ASN A 79 5.28 -16.79 4.87
C ASN A 79 6.49 -17.68 5.12
#